data_AF-A0A370P9E0-F1
#
_entry.id   AF-A0A370P9E0-F1
#
_cell.length_a   1.000
_cell.length_b   1.000
_cell.length_c   1.000
_cell.angle_alpha   90.00
_cell.angle_beta   90.00
_cell.angle_gamma   90.00
#
_symmetry.space_group_name_H-M   'P 1'
#
loop_
_entity.id
_entity.type
_entity.pdbx_description
1 polymer ?
#
loop_
_entity_poly.entity_id
_entity_poly.type
_entity_poly.pdbx_seq_one_letter_code
_entity_poly.pdbx_strand_id
1 'polypeptide(L)'
;MSSLRLVSLSGVMDITDDEWLLPHEYATRMRSFPPVILGAPDRYTGYQSWVERMGGEIRVELNVTFNLTPGDQSVKVNYDTKLFEGISENTDDLDGQHIGSTIIDKDGAGEIKFTVKNTDEGGDKADIRMYVVNARFDQGASGPPAR
;
A
#
# COMPACT_ATOMS: atom_id res chain seq x y z
N MET A 1 15.12 -25.87 -5.31
CA MET A 1 14.54 -24.95 -6.31
C MET A 1 13.82 -23.85 -5.57
N SER A 2 14.05 -22.57 -5.89
CA SER A 2 13.24 -21.48 -5.34
C SER A 2 11.82 -21.62 -5.87
N SER A 3 10.82 -21.69 -4.97
CA SER A 3 9.42 -21.64 -5.38
C SER A 3 8.99 -20.21 -5.67
N LEU A 4 8.18 -20.02 -6.71
CA LEU A 4 7.48 -18.75 -6.95
C LEU A 4 6.65 -18.36 -5.72
N ARG A 5 6.52 -17.05 -5.50
CA ARG A 5 5.76 -16.46 -4.39
C ARG A 5 4.58 -15.69 -4.95
N LEU A 6 3.42 -15.83 -4.32
CA LEU A 6 2.23 -15.03 -4.58
C LEU A 6 2.09 -14.03 -3.44
N VAL A 7 2.31 -12.75 -3.73
CA VAL A 7 2.23 -11.66 -2.76
C VAL A 7 0.91 -10.92 -2.94
N SER A 8 0.07 -10.94 -1.93
CA SER A 8 -1.21 -10.23 -1.91
C SER A 8 -1.14 -9.02 -1.01
N LEU A 9 -1.78 -7.93 -1.43
CA LEU A 9 -1.92 -6.69 -0.67
C LEU A 9 -3.41 -6.32 -0.59
N SER A 10 -3.87 -5.99 0.60
CA SER A 10 -5.09 -5.21 0.82
C SER A 10 -4.80 -4.08 1.79
N GLY A 11 -5.65 -3.06 1.80
CA GLY A 11 -5.50 -1.96 2.72
C GLY A 11 -6.77 -1.18 2.98
N VAL A 12 -6.69 -0.39 4.05
CA VAL A 12 -7.66 0.61 4.46
C VAL A 12 -6.92 1.94 4.62
N MET A 13 -7.50 3.01 4.10
CA MET A 13 -7.02 4.37 4.23
C MET A 13 -8.17 5.20 4.82
N ASP A 14 -7.94 5.74 6.01
CA ASP A 14 -8.85 6.68 6.66
C ASP A 14 -8.27 8.08 6.50
N ILE A 15 -8.96 8.95 5.76
CA ILE A 15 -8.52 10.31 5.43
C ILE A 15 -9.33 11.30 6.27
N THR A 16 -8.63 12.27 6.85
CA THR A 16 -9.19 13.42 7.55
C THR A 16 -8.77 14.67 6.81
N ASP A 17 -9.78 15.48 6.52
CA ASP A 17 -9.70 16.78 5.86
C ASP A 17 -10.27 17.82 6.84
N ASP A 18 -9.39 18.62 7.44
CA ASP A 18 -9.61 19.45 8.61
C ASP A 18 -9.66 20.93 8.24
N GLU A 19 -10.82 21.34 7.75
CA GLU A 19 -11.04 22.69 7.27
C GLU A 19 -11.28 23.72 8.40
N TRP A 20 -10.64 24.90 8.36
CA TRP A 20 -10.86 25.96 9.36
C TRP A 20 -12.27 26.55 9.26
N LEU A 21 -12.70 26.89 8.03
CA LEU A 21 -13.93 27.64 7.77
C LEU A 21 -15.02 26.80 7.09
N LEU A 22 -14.67 25.61 6.60
CA LEU A 22 -15.60 24.64 6.02
C LEU A 22 -15.80 23.45 6.99
N PRO A 23 -16.81 22.61 6.77
CA PRO A 23 -16.99 21.41 7.58
C PRO A 23 -15.86 20.42 7.34
N HIS A 24 -15.30 19.87 8.43
CA HIS A 24 -14.34 18.77 8.34
C HIS A 24 -14.95 17.56 7.63
N GLU A 25 -14.18 16.95 6.74
CA GLU A 25 -14.58 15.76 6.00
C GLU A 25 -13.79 14.53 6.45
N TYR A 26 -14.45 13.37 6.36
CA TYR A 26 -13.84 12.08 6.69
C TYR A 26 -14.19 11.02 5.63
N ALA A 27 -13.19 10.23 5.22
CA ALA A 27 -13.40 9.14 4.28
C ALA A 27 -12.64 7.89 4.69
N THR A 28 -13.32 6.75 4.68
CA THR A 28 -12.68 5.43 4.70
C THR A 28 -12.69 4.87 3.28
N ARG A 29 -11.52 4.42 2.81
CA ARG A 29 -11.32 3.75 1.52
C ARG A 29 -10.69 2.39 1.76
N MET A 30 -11.22 1.36 1.11
CA MET A 30 -10.69 0.00 1.21
C MET A 30 -10.31 -0.49 -0.17
N ARG A 31 -9.16 -1.15 -0.30
CA ARG A 31 -8.71 -1.67 -1.59
C ARG A 31 -8.03 -3.02 -1.45
N SER A 32 -8.39 -3.93 -2.34
CA SER A 32 -7.65 -5.18 -2.59
C SER A 32 -6.97 -5.06 -3.94
N PHE A 33 -5.69 -5.42 -3.98
CA PHE A 33 -4.88 -5.30 -5.19
C PHE A 33 -4.73 -6.66 -5.88
N PRO A 34 -4.55 -6.69 -7.22
CA PRO A 34 -4.14 -7.90 -7.90
C PRO A 34 -2.86 -8.45 -7.27
N PRO A 35 -2.76 -9.76 -7.00
CA PRO A 35 -1.56 -10.31 -6.39
C PRO A 35 -0.38 -10.24 -7.36
N VAL A 36 0.83 -10.11 -6.80
CA VAL A 36 2.08 -10.10 -7.56
C VAL A 36 2.77 -11.45 -7.44
N ILE A 37 3.18 -12.03 -8.57
CA ILE A 37 3.99 -13.25 -8.59
C ILE A 37 5.47 -12.88 -8.64
N LEU A 38 6.27 -13.35 -7.68
CA LEU A 38 7.71 -13.10 -7.56
C LEU A 38 8.53 -14.40 -7.62
N GLY A 39 9.80 -14.31 -7.98
CA GLY A 39 10.76 -15.42 -8.02
C GLY A 39 10.95 -16.07 -9.40
N ALA A 40 10.33 -15.53 -10.46
CA ALA A 40 10.71 -15.90 -11.82
C ALA A 40 12.12 -15.33 -12.13
N PRO A 41 12.89 -15.91 -13.08
CA PRO A 41 14.28 -15.52 -13.33
C PRO A 41 14.53 -14.00 -13.49
N ASP A 42 13.53 -13.27 -13.97
CA ASP A 42 13.55 -11.83 -14.24
C ASP A 42 12.60 -11.02 -13.33
N ARG A 43 11.95 -11.65 -12.34
CA ARG A 43 10.88 -11.01 -11.54
C ARG A 43 11.06 -11.22 -10.05
N TYR A 44 11.97 -10.46 -9.45
CA TYR A 44 12.16 -10.41 -8.00
C TYR A 44 11.53 -9.18 -7.34
N THR A 45 11.06 -8.23 -8.15
CA THR A 45 10.44 -6.99 -7.67
C THR A 45 9.03 -6.84 -8.22
N GLY A 46 8.14 -6.28 -7.40
CA GLY A 46 6.75 -6.00 -7.71
C GLY A 46 6.33 -4.62 -7.21
N TYR A 47 5.31 -4.04 -7.83
CA TYR A 47 4.85 -2.69 -7.52
C TYR A 47 3.32 -2.64 -7.40
N GLN A 48 2.84 -1.81 -6.48
CA GLN A 48 1.44 -1.41 -6.38
C GLN A 48 1.36 0.08 -6.04
N SER A 49 0.35 0.77 -6.55
CA SER A 49 0.09 2.18 -6.23
C SER A 49 -1.37 2.43 -5.88
N TRP A 50 -1.57 3.33 -4.93
CA TRP A 50 -2.89 3.75 -4.45
C TRP A 50 -2.93 5.25 -4.30
N VAL A 51 -3.80 5.89 -5.08
CA VAL A 51 -4.06 7.32 -4.98
C VAL A 51 -5.50 7.50 -4.53
N GLU A 52 -5.70 8.31 -3.50
CA GLU A 52 -7.00 8.79 -3.07
C GLU A 52 -6.99 10.31 -3.04
N ARG A 53 -8.15 10.88 -3.30
CA ARG A 53 -8.39 12.33 -3.32
C ARG A 53 -9.65 12.66 -2.53
N MET A 54 -9.67 13.81 -1.90
CA MET A 54 -10.74 14.21 -0.99
C MET A 54 -10.82 15.74 -0.84
N GLY A 55 -12.03 16.25 -0.54
CA GLY A 55 -12.25 17.65 -0.21
C GLY A 55 -12.15 18.62 -1.38
N GLY A 56 -11.60 18.18 -2.52
CA GLY A 56 -11.17 19.10 -3.56
C GLY A 56 -9.75 19.64 -3.35
N GLU A 57 -9.08 19.31 -2.24
CA GLU A 57 -7.74 19.83 -1.90
C GLU A 57 -6.69 18.76 -1.58
N ILE A 58 -7.10 17.66 -0.94
CA ILE A 58 -6.16 16.62 -0.50
C ILE A 58 -5.94 15.56 -1.59
N ARG A 59 -4.67 15.18 -1.79
CA ARG A 59 -4.28 13.98 -2.52
C ARG A 59 -3.29 13.15 -1.69
N VAL A 60 -3.62 11.89 -1.46
CA VAL A 60 -2.71 10.92 -0.81
C VAL A 60 -2.25 9.90 -1.84
N GLU A 61 -0.93 9.77 -1.99
CA GLU A 61 -0.30 8.81 -2.89
C GLU A 61 0.55 7.81 -2.12
N LEU A 62 0.16 6.54 -2.16
CA LEU A 62 0.91 5.42 -1.59
C LEU A 62 1.52 4.58 -2.72
N ASN A 63 2.84 4.43 -2.69
CA ASN A 63 3.59 3.53 -3.56
C ASN A 63 4.21 2.40 -2.73
N VAL A 64 3.96 1.15 -3.14
CA VAL A 64 4.46 -0.05 -2.45
C VAL A 64 5.34 -0.86 -3.40
N THR A 65 6.55 -1.19 -2.94
CA THR A 65 7.49 -2.06 -3.65
C THR A 65 7.74 -3.34 -2.86
N PHE A 66 7.52 -4.48 -3.49
CA PHE A 66 7.83 -5.80 -2.96
C PHE A 66 9.15 -6.29 -3.53
N ASN A 67 10.11 -6.68 -2.70
CA ASN A 67 11.36 -7.29 -3.14
C ASN A 67 11.52 -8.66 -2.50
N LEU A 68 11.54 -9.71 -3.33
CA LEU A 68 11.79 -11.07 -2.89
C LEU A 68 13.29 -11.27 -2.64
N THR A 69 13.63 -11.70 -1.44
CA THR A 69 15.01 -12.09 -1.09
C THR A 69 15.26 -13.53 -1.57
N PRO A 70 16.24 -13.77 -2.46
CA PRO A 70 16.60 -15.12 -2.88
C PRO A 70 17.17 -15.93 -1.70
N GLY A 71 16.76 -17.20 -1.57
CA GLY A 71 17.26 -18.11 -0.54
C GLY A 71 16.29 -18.28 0.62
N ASP A 72 16.01 -17.22 1.39
CA ASP A 72 15.06 -17.24 2.52
C ASP A 72 13.59 -17.14 2.05
N GLN A 73 13.36 -16.60 0.85
CA GLN A 73 12.05 -16.31 0.25
C GLN A 73 11.19 -15.33 1.07
N SER A 74 11.82 -14.49 1.90
CA SER A 74 11.16 -13.37 2.56
C SER A 74 10.89 -12.25 1.54
N VAL A 75 9.88 -11.42 1.81
CA VAL A 75 9.54 -10.27 0.97
C VAL A 75 9.76 -9.00 1.77
N LYS A 76 10.72 -8.17 1.35
CA LYS A 76 10.86 -6.81 1.86
C LYS A 76 9.81 -5.92 1.19
N VAL A 77 8.89 -5.41 1.98
CA VAL A 77 7.86 -4.45 1.57
C VAL A 77 8.39 -3.05 1.90
N ASN A 78 8.62 -2.22 0.89
CA ASN A 78 8.92 -0.81 1.06
C ASN A 78 7.67 0.00 0.69
N TYR A 79 7.40 1.06 1.42
CA TYR A 79 6.29 1.96 1.15
C TYR A 79 6.74 3.40 1.28
N ASP A 80 6.28 4.22 0.34
CA ASP A 80 6.45 5.67 0.31
C ASP A 80 5.06 6.27 0.13
N THR A 81 4.63 7.04 1.13
CA THR A 81 3.34 7.72 1.13
C THR A 81 3.55 9.21 1.17
N LYS A 82 2.88 9.92 0.26
CA LYS A 82 2.87 11.37 0.17
C LYS A 82 1.47 11.89 0.41
N LEU A 83 1.37 13.00 1.13
CA LEU A 83 0.16 13.79 1.29
C LEU A 83 0.44 15.15 0.66
N PHE A 84 -0.44 15.55 -0.26
CA PHE A 84 -0.43 16.83 -0.94
C PHE A 84 -1.69 17.58 -0.56
N GLU A 85 -1.58 18.89 -0.32
CA GLU A 85 -2.69 19.77 0.06
C GLU A 85 -2.60 21.10 -0.69
N GLY A 86 -3.65 21.90 -0.61
CA GLY A 86 -3.77 23.19 -1.28
C GLY A 86 -5.04 23.27 -2.10
N ILE A 87 -5.28 24.38 -2.80
CA ILE A 87 -6.60 24.73 -3.37
C ILE A 87 -7.17 23.78 -4.46
N SER A 88 -6.49 22.69 -4.80
CA SER A 88 -6.98 21.65 -5.71
C SER A 88 -6.31 20.29 -5.44
N GLU A 89 -7.01 19.18 -5.65
CA GLU A 89 -6.45 17.81 -5.54
C GLU A 89 -5.35 17.46 -6.59
N ASN A 90 -5.06 18.40 -7.50
CA ASN A 90 -3.98 18.31 -8.48
C ASN A 90 -2.79 19.21 -8.13
N THR A 91 -2.78 19.78 -6.93
CA THR A 91 -1.62 20.46 -6.37
C THR A 91 -0.38 19.57 -6.39
N ASP A 92 0.78 20.21 -6.49
CA ASP A 92 2.09 19.55 -6.31
C ASP A 92 2.73 19.96 -4.98
N ASP A 93 1.99 20.69 -4.13
CA ASP A 93 2.42 21.07 -2.79
C ASP A 93 2.46 19.83 -1.90
N LEU A 94 3.64 19.52 -1.38
CA LEU A 94 3.89 18.29 -0.65
C LEU A 94 4.02 18.61 0.83
N ASP A 95 2.95 18.36 1.56
CA ASP A 95 2.85 18.73 2.97
C ASP A 95 3.08 17.56 3.91
N GLY A 96 3.20 16.34 3.40
CA GLY A 96 3.48 15.18 4.24
C GLY A 96 4.16 14.05 3.50
N GLN A 97 5.14 13.41 4.15
CA GLN A 97 5.73 12.18 3.64
C GLN A 97 6.00 11.17 4.76
N HIS A 98 5.69 9.90 4.48
CA HIS A 98 6.06 8.78 5.31
C HIS A 98 6.72 7.68 4.46
N ILE A 99 7.95 7.29 4.83
CA ILE A 99 8.69 6.22 4.18
C ILE A 99 9.02 5.15 5.21
N GLY A 100 8.79 3.89 4.86
CA GLY A 100 9.13 2.78 5.73
C GLY A 100 9.33 1.47 4.99
N SER A 101 9.70 0.45 5.76
CA SER A 101 9.76 -0.91 5.24
C SER A 101 9.49 -1.94 6.32
N THR A 102 9.05 -3.12 5.91
CA THR A 102 8.94 -4.30 6.77
C THR A 102 9.33 -5.56 5.99
N ILE A 103 9.60 -6.64 6.71
CA ILE A 103 9.85 -7.96 6.12
C ILE A 103 8.64 -8.83 6.39
N ILE A 104 8.12 -9.46 5.33
CA ILE A 104 7.11 -10.51 5.44
C ILE A 104 7.80 -11.85 5.19
N ASP A 105 7.90 -12.64 6.25
CA ASP A 105 8.54 -13.94 6.19
C ASP A 105 7.89 -14.85 5.15
N LYS A 106 8.66 -15.86 4.73
CA LYS A 106 8.17 -16.91 3.86
C LYS A 106 6.94 -17.58 4.49
N ASP A 107 5.88 -17.71 3.67
CA ASP A 107 4.60 -18.32 4.06
C ASP A 107 3.91 -17.58 5.22
N GLY A 108 4.32 -16.32 5.46
CA GLY A 108 3.82 -15.44 6.50
C GLY A 108 2.87 -14.37 5.98
N ALA A 109 2.34 -13.61 6.93
CA ALA A 109 1.56 -12.42 6.70
C ALA A 109 1.92 -11.35 7.74
N GLY A 110 1.70 -10.09 7.40
CA GLY A 110 1.98 -8.98 8.30
C GLY A 110 1.05 -7.81 8.06
N GLU A 111 0.81 -7.07 9.14
CA GLU A 111 0.07 -5.82 9.12
C GLU A 111 1.05 -4.66 9.24
N ILE A 112 0.88 -3.64 8.40
CA ILE A 112 1.67 -2.41 8.39
C ILE A 112 0.72 -1.27 8.71
N LYS A 113 1.04 -0.47 9.72
CA LYS A 113 0.22 0.66 10.18
C LYS A 113 1.08 1.90 10.32
N PHE A 114 0.66 3.00 9.72
CA PHE A 114 1.32 4.30 9.86
C PHE A 114 0.34 5.43 9.53
N THR A 115 0.75 6.64 9.88
CA THR A 115 0.02 7.88 9.57
C THR A 115 0.94 8.80 8.78
N VAL A 116 0.42 9.40 7.71
CA VAL A 116 1.01 10.58 7.07
C VAL A 116 0.15 11.79 7.44
N LYS A 117 0.77 12.91 7.80
CA LYS A 117 0.08 14.13 8.25
C LYS A 117 0.63 15.32 7.46
N ASN A 118 -0.20 16.33 7.24
CA ASN A 118 0.25 17.67 6.88
C ASN A 118 1.22 18.18 7.98
N THR A 119 2.40 18.65 7.57
CA THR A 119 3.46 19.19 8.43
C THR A 119 3.50 20.72 8.50
N ASP A 120 2.75 21.39 7.64
CA ASP A 120 2.83 22.82 7.39
C ASP A 120 1.69 23.56 8.11
N GLU A 121 0.44 23.10 7.95
CA GLU A 121 -0.76 23.76 8.51
C GLU A 121 -1.56 22.87 9.48
N GLY A 122 -1.28 21.56 9.50
CA GLY A 122 -1.82 20.59 10.46
C GLY A 122 -3.29 20.25 10.22
N GLY A 123 -3.83 19.33 11.02
CA GLY A 123 -5.23 18.85 10.89
C GLY A 123 -5.39 17.70 9.89
N ASP A 124 -4.87 17.89 8.69
CA ASP A 124 -4.97 16.93 7.58
C ASP A 124 -4.07 15.71 7.76
N LYS A 125 -4.63 14.54 7.45
CA LYS A 125 -3.91 13.28 7.57
C LYS A 125 -4.56 12.13 6.83
N ALA A 126 -3.76 11.11 6.60
CA ALA A 126 -4.25 9.76 6.31
C ALA A 126 -3.65 8.74 7.27
N ASP A 127 -4.52 7.91 7.85
CA ASP A 127 -4.18 6.73 8.63
C ASP A 127 -4.27 5.49 7.70
N ILE A 128 -3.14 4.83 7.46
CA ILE A 128 -3.02 3.71 6.51
C ILE A 128 -2.78 2.41 7.26
N ARG A 129 -3.57 1.39 6.89
CA ARG A 129 -3.43 0.01 7.37
C ARG A 129 -3.34 -0.92 6.17
N MET A 130 -2.21 -1.58 5.99
CA MET A 130 -2.01 -2.57 4.93
C MET A 130 -1.87 -3.97 5.51
N TYR A 131 -2.45 -4.95 4.84
CA TYR A 131 -2.27 -6.36 5.13
C TYR A 131 -1.58 -7.02 3.94
N VAL A 132 -0.43 -7.63 4.20
CA VAL A 132 0.40 -8.28 3.17
C VAL A 132 0.51 -9.76 3.49
N VAL A 133 0.32 -10.59 2.47
CA VAL A 133 0.51 -12.04 2.56
C VAL A 133 1.60 -12.45 1.57
N ASN A 134 2.60 -13.20 2.05
CA ASN A 134 3.62 -13.84 1.22
C ASN A 134 3.34 -15.34 1.17
N ALA A 135 2.59 -15.81 0.17
CA ALA A 135 2.24 -17.22 0.02
C ALA A 135 3.09 -17.92 -1.06
N ARG A 136 3.13 -19.25 -1.01
CA ARG A 136 3.64 -20.05 -2.12
C ARG A 136 2.72 -19.90 -3.33
N PHE A 137 3.29 -19.75 -4.52
CA PHE A 137 2.52 -19.82 -5.75
C PHE A 137 2.45 -21.27 -6.25
N ASP A 138 1.32 -21.93 -6.03
CA ASP A 138 1.07 -23.28 -6.52
C ASP A 138 0.38 -23.23 -7.89
N GLN A 139 1.12 -23.54 -8.95
CA GLN A 139 0.55 -23.79 -10.28
C GLN A 139 -0.21 -25.14 -10.26
N GLY A 140 -1.43 -25.18 -9.71
CA GLY A 140 -2.15 -26.46 -9.62
C GLY A 140 -3.63 -26.47 -9.24
N ALA A 141 -4.26 -25.36 -8.85
CA ALA A 141 -5.66 -25.35 -8.42
C ALA A 141 -6.67 -24.95 -9.52
N SER A 142 -6.38 -25.26 -10.79
CA SER A 142 -7.35 -25.11 -11.89
C SER A 142 -7.74 -26.46 -12.46
N GLY A 143 -8.55 -27.20 -11.69
CA GLY A 143 -9.34 -28.31 -12.18
C GLY A 143 -10.62 -28.38 -11.36
N PRO A 144 -11.83 -28.29 -11.96
CA PRO A 144 -13.03 -28.62 -11.21
C PRO A 144 -12.94 -30.08 -10.74
N PRO A 145 -13.48 -30.43 -9.57
CA PRO A 145 -13.53 -31.82 -9.13
C PRO A 145 -14.27 -32.62 -10.20
N ALA A 146 -13.60 -33.62 -10.77
CA ALA A 146 -14.23 -34.59 -11.64
C ALA A 146 -15.38 -35.23 -10.85
N ARG A 147 -16.60 -35.09 -11.36
CA ARG A 147 -17.75 -35.91 -10.96
C ARG A 147 -17.80 -37.14 -11.83
#